data_AF-A0A062WPW4-F1
#
_entry.id   AF-A0A062WPW4-F1
#
_cell.length_a   1.000
_cell.length_b   1.000
_cell.length_c   1.000
_cell.angle_alpha   90.00
_cell.angle_beta   90.00
_cell.angle_gamma   90.00
#
_symmetry.space_group_name_H-M   'P 1'
#
loop_
_entity.id
_entity.type
_entity.pdbx_description
1 polymer ?
#
loop_
_entity_poly.entity_id
_entity_poly.type
_entity_poly.pdbx_seq_one_letter_code
_entity_poly.pdbx_strand_id
1 'polypeptide(L)'
;GLLRYLNPDTRPVLAALPTPQIGFNYMGRFTASDAEAPADWRQASLGGDAIERMPAAHALEASGIVRDGPAGPELSLSLAWPGDLLTEAEVRNLAEGWVAMLTGLAEHAARPEAGGHTPSDFPLLELAQEQVEEFEAMAAEIEKGMST
;
A
#
# COMPACT_ATOMS: atom_id res chain seq x y z
N GLY A 1 -13.45 10.61 12.49
CA GLY A 1 -13.29 9.44 13.39
C GLY A 1 -13.25 9.89 14.84
N LEU A 2 -13.30 8.94 15.79
CA LEU A 2 -13.34 9.20 17.24
C LEU A 2 -12.23 10.14 17.70
N LEU A 3 -11.00 10.01 17.17
CA LEU A 3 -9.90 10.94 17.48
C LEU A 3 -10.20 12.38 17.05
N ARG A 4 -10.72 12.59 15.83
CA ARG A 4 -11.06 13.92 15.33
C ARG A 4 -12.19 14.60 16.11
N TYR A 5 -13.14 13.84 16.65
CA TYR A 5 -14.37 14.40 17.20
C TYR A 5 -14.54 14.26 18.70
N LEU A 6 -13.97 13.25 19.35
CA LEU A 6 -14.21 12.94 20.77
C LEU A 6 -12.96 12.99 21.66
N ASN A 7 -11.76 13.01 21.10
CA ASN A 7 -10.52 13.10 21.87
C ASN A 7 -10.09 14.58 22.01
N PRO A 8 -10.08 15.18 23.23
CA PRO A 8 -9.77 16.59 23.43
C PRO A 8 -8.36 17.01 22.99
N ASP A 9 -7.38 16.11 23.06
CA ASP A 9 -5.98 16.39 22.75
C ASP A 9 -5.74 16.41 21.23
N THR A 10 -6.36 15.47 20.51
CA THR A 10 -6.17 15.33 19.06
C THR A 10 -7.20 16.13 18.24
N ARG A 11 -8.36 16.47 18.80
CA ARG A 11 -9.41 17.24 18.10
C ARG A 11 -8.90 18.57 17.51
N PRO A 12 -8.17 19.45 18.22
CA PRO A 12 -7.72 20.73 17.66
C PRO A 12 -6.77 20.53 16.46
N VAL A 13 -5.86 19.56 16.57
CA VAL A 13 -4.87 19.24 15.53
C VAL A 13 -5.58 18.68 14.30
N LEU A 14 -6.46 17.69 14.47
CA LEU A 14 -7.16 17.02 13.37
C LEU A 14 -8.28 17.87 12.75
N ALA A 15 -8.80 18.87 13.47
CA ALA A 15 -9.77 19.82 12.93
C ALA A 15 -9.10 20.82 11.96
N ALA A 16 -7.82 21.15 12.18
CA ALA A 16 -7.05 22.03 11.30
C ALA A 16 -6.60 21.36 9.99
N LEU A 17 -6.62 20.02 9.93
CA LEU A 17 -6.26 19.28 8.72
C LEU A 17 -7.39 19.30 7.67
N PRO A 18 -7.04 19.28 6.37
CA PRO A 18 -8.02 19.18 5.30
C PRO A 18 -8.81 17.86 5.38
N THR A 19 -10.01 17.86 4.84
CA THR A 19 -10.80 16.63 4.69
C THR A 19 -10.12 15.71 3.67
N PRO A 20 -9.86 14.44 4.00
CA PRO A 20 -9.23 13.51 3.08
C PRO A 20 -10.06 13.39 1.80
N GLN A 21 -9.40 13.42 0.65
CA GLN A 21 -10.04 13.32 -0.66
C GLN A 21 -9.95 11.90 -1.25
N ILE A 22 -9.07 11.07 -0.70
CA ILE A 22 -8.81 9.71 -1.17
C ILE A 22 -8.96 8.76 0.02
N GLY A 23 -9.85 7.78 -0.11
CA GLY A 23 -9.90 6.61 0.76
C GLY A 23 -9.06 5.50 0.14
N PHE A 24 -8.19 4.88 0.94
CA PHE A 24 -7.40 3.74 0.51
C PHE A 24 -7.55 2.59 1.49
N ASN A 25 -7.76 1.39 0.96
CA ASN A 25 -7.82 0.16 1.73
C ASN A 25 -7.02 -0.95 1.05
N TYR A 26 -6.21 -1.68 1.81
CA TYR A 26 -5.55 -2.89 1.33
C TYR A 26 -6.11 -4.09 2.08
N MET A 27 -6.79 -4.98 1.35
CA MET A 27 -7.49 -6.13 1.92
C MET A 27 -6.55 -7.29 2.30
N GLY A 28 -5.27 -7.18 1.95
CA GLY A 28 -4.30 -8.25 2.13
C GLY A 28 -4.16 -9.14 0.89
N ARG A 29 -3.54 -10.30 1.13
CA ARG A 29 -3.26 -11.33 0.14
C ARG A 29 -4.11 -12.55 0.42
N PHE A 30 -4.77 -13.05 -0.63
CA PHE A 30 -5.60 -14.25 -0.59
C PHE A 30 -4.95 -15.34 -1.42
N THR A 31 -4.84 -16.51 -0.82
CA THR A 31 -4.24 -17.70 -1.41
C THR A 31 -5.29 -18.60 -2.04
N ALA A 32 -4.90 -19.53 -2.90
CA ALA A 32 -5.82 -20.52 -3.47
C ALA A 32 -6.52 -21.37 -2.39
N SER A 33 -5.85 -21.63 -1.26
CA SER A 33 -6.44 -22.32 -0.10
C SER A 33 -7.60 -21.56 0.55
N ASP A 34 -7.59 -20.23 0.49
CA ASP A 34 -8.68 -19.41 1.03
C ASP A 34 -9.95 -19.50 0.16
N ALA A 35 -9.81 -19.87 -1.11
CA ALA A 35 -10.93 -20.10 -2.04
C ALA A 35 -11.57 -21.49 -1.88
N GLU A 36 -10.86 -22.44 -1.27
CA GLU A 36 -11.34 -23.81 -0.98
C GLU A 36 -11.92 -23.98 0.43
N ALA A 37 -11.94 -22.93 1.25
CA ALA A 37 -12.58 -22.94 2.56
C ALA A 37 -14.10 -23.27 2.45
N PRO A 38 -14.69 -24.01 3.41
CA PRO A 38 -16.09 -24.40 3.38
C PRO A 38 -17.02 -23.21 3.08
N ALA A 39 -17.89 -23.40 2.09
CA ALA A 39 -18.65 -22.37 1.37
C ALA A 39 -19.78 -21.68 2.17
N ASP A 40 -19.65 -21.55 3.49
CA ASP A 40 -20.67 -20.91 4.34
C ASP A 40 -20.61 -19.38 4.21
N TRP A 41 -19.47 -18.83 3.78
CA TRP A 41 -19.29 -17.43 3.42
C TRP A 41 -18.42 -17.32 2.16
N ARG A 42 -18.92 -16.64 1.13
CA ARG A 42 -18.15 -16.29 -0.07
C ARG A 42 -18.00 -14.79 -0.14
N GLN A 43 -16.83 -14.31 -0.55
CA GLN A 43 -16.60 -12.90 -0.79
C GLN A 43 -17.54 -12.43 -1.91
N ALA A 44 -18.41 -11.47 -1.62
CA ALA A 44 -19.21 -10.80 -2.64
C ALA A 44 -18.29 -9.98 -3.56
N SER A 45 -18.62 -9.91 -4.85
CA SER A 45 -17.93 -9.01 -5.78
C SER A 45 -17.97 -7.58 -5.22
N LEU A 46 -16.80 -6.96 -5.09
CA LEU A 46 -16.66 -5.56 -4.71
C LEU A 46 -17.11 -4.71 -5.89
N GLY A 47 -18.37 -4.30 -5.89
CA GLY A 47 -18.96 -3.52 -6.99
C GLY A 47 -20.44 -3.78 -7.26
N GLY A 48 -21.23 -4.23 -6.27
CA GLY A 48 -22.69 -4.35 -6.42
C GLY A 48 -23.44 -3.06 -6.05
N ASP A 49 -24.70 -2.96 -6.52
CA ASP A 49 -25.72 -1.90 -6.30
C ASP A 49 -25.78 -1.25 -4.89
N ALA A 50 -25.22 -1.89 -3.87
CA ALA A 50 -25.13 -1.33 -2.52
C ALA A 50 -24.29 -0.05 -2.45
N ILE A 51 -23.27 0.11 -3.31
CA ILE A 51 -22.40 1.29 -3.36
C ILE A 51 -23.13 2.48 -4.02
N GLU A 52 -24.04 2.21 -4.96
CA GLU A 52 -24.68 3.24 -5.80
C GLU A 52 -25.61 4.19 -5.03
N ARG A 53 -26.08 3.77 -3.85
CA ARG A 53 -27.02 4.56 -3.01
C ARG A 53 -26.37 5.23 -1.80
N MET A 54 -25.08 5.01 -1.53
CA MET A 54 -24.38 5.66 -0.42
C MET A 54 -23.63 6.90 -0.92
N PRO A 55 -23.72 8.05 -0.24
CA PRO A 55 -22.85 9.19 -0.55
C PRO A 55 -21.39 8.73 -0.45
N ALA A 56 -20.61 8.98 -1.51
CA ALA A 56 -19.18 8.69 -1.48
C ALA A 56 -18.52 9.47 -0.33
N ALA A 57 -17.76 8.78 0.52
CA ALA A 57 -17.08 9.40 1.65
C ALA A 57 -15.86 10.23 1.22
N HIS A 58 -15.29 9.87 0.07
CA HIS A 58 -14.12 10.49 -0.55
C HIS A 58 -14.38 10.75 -2.04
N ALA A 59 -13.58 11.63 -2.65
CA ALA A 59 -13.64 11.88 -4.10
C ALA A 59 -13.18 10.66 -4.90
N LEU A 60 -12.26 9.87 -4.34
CA LEU A 60 -11.78 8.61 -4.87
C LEU A 60 -11.66 7.58 -3.75
N GLU A 61 -12.24 6.41 -3.95
CA GLU A 61 -12.03 5.23 -3.11
C GLU A 61 -11.17 4.22 -3.89
N ALA A 62 -10.07 3.78 -3.28
CA ALA A 62 -9.15 2.81 -3.86
C ALA A 62 -9.02 1.60 -2.94
N SER A 63 -9.33 0.41 -3.45
CA SER A 63 -9.18 -0.84 -2.71
C SER A 63 -8.25 -1.80 -3.43
N GLY A 64 -7.19 -2.23 -2.76
CA GLY A 64 -6.22 -3.20 -3.28
C GLY A 64 -6.40 -4.59 -2.67
N ILE A 65 -6.19 -5.62 -3.48
CA ILE A 65 -6.18 -7.02 -3.06
C ILE A 65 -5.12 -7.78 -3.86
N VAL A 66 -4.35 -8.65 -3.20
CA VAL A 66 -3.46 -9.58 -3.90
C VAL A 66 -4.13 -10.95 -3.96
N ARG A 67 -4.12 -11.58 -5.14
CA ARG A 67 -4.61 -12.95 -5.34
C ARG A 67 -3.53 -13.81 -5.94
N ASP A 68 -3.33 -14.99 -5.39
CA ASP A 68 -2.40 -15.97 -5.97
C ASP A 68 -3.04 -16.62 -7.20
N GLY A 69 -2.43 -16.39 -8.37
CA GLY A 69 -2.81 -17.00 -9.64
C GLY A 69 -1.76 -17.99 -10.15
N PRO A 70 -2.03 -18.70 -11.26
CA PRO A 70 -1.10 -19.66 -11.86
C PRO A 70 0.26 -19.07 -12.26
N ALA A 71 0.31 -17.76 -12.54
CA ALA A 71 1.52 -17.03 -12.90
C ALA A 71 2.22 -16.36 -11.69
N GLY A 72 1.71 -16.55 -10.48
CA GLY A 72 2.16 -15.87 -9.26
C GLY A 72 1.12 -14.92 -8.68
N PRO A 73 1.49 -14.15 -7.63
CA PRO A 73 0.61 -13.18 -6.99
C PRO A 73 0.29 -12.01 -7.93
N GLU A 74 -0.99 -11.67 -8.06
CA GLU A 74 -1.49 -10.54 -8.85
C GLU A 74 -2.13 -9.50 -7.92
N LEU A 75 -1.69 -8.25 -7.99
CA LEU A 75 -2.34 -7.12 -7.33
C LEU A 75 -3.46 -6.58 -8.22
N SER A 76 -4.69 -6.61 -7.72
CA SER A 76 -5.82 -5.91 -8.34
C SER A 76 -6.19 -4.68 -7.53
N LEU A 77 -6.34 -3.54 -8.21
CA LEU A 77 -6.86 -2.30 -7.64
C LEU A 77 -8.26 -2.03 -8.19
N SER A 78 -9.22 -1.77 -7.31
CA SER A 78 -10.56 -1.30 -7.66
C SER A 78 -10.67 0.17 -7.26
N LEU A 79 -11.02 1.01 -8.23
CA LEU A 79 -11.24 2.44 -8.04
C LEU A 79 -12.73 2.74 -8.17
N ALA A 80 -13.28 3.51 -7.24
CA ALA A 80 -14.66 3.98 -7.26
C ALA A 80 -14.69 5.50 -7.02
N TRP A 81 -15.52 6.20 -7.78
CA TRP A 81 -15.60 7.66 -7.71
C TRP A 81 -17.00 8.15 -8.13
N PRO A 82 -17.46 9.30 -7.64
CA PRO A 82 -18.64 9.97 -8.19
C PRO A 82 -18.36 10.49 -9.60
N GLY A 83 -19.16 10.10 -10.59
CA GLY A 83 -18.97 10.48 -11.99
C GLY A 83 -19.06 12.00 -12.25
N ASP A 84 -19.73 12.75 -11.37
CA ASP A 84 -19.81 14.22 -11.45
C ASP A 84 -18.54 14.92 -10.96
N LEU A 85 -17.66 14.22 -10.23
CA LEU A 85 -16.42 14.78 -9.68
C LEU A 85 -15.19 14.41 -10.50
N LEU A 86 -15.11 13.16 -10.97
CA LEU A 86 -13.99 12.64 -11.75
C LEU A 86 -14.52 11.93 -12.99
N THR A 87 -13.90 12.22 -14.12
CA THR A 87 -14.15 11.51 -15.36
C THR A 87 -13.43 10.17 -15.38
N GLU A 88 -13.95 9.22 -16.15
CA GLU A 88 -13.27 7.94 -16.37
C GLU A 88 -11.85 8.14 -16.94
N ALA A 89 -11.64 9.14 -17.80
CA ALA A 89 -10.34 9.45 -18.37
C ALA A 89 -9.31 9.89 -17.32
N GLU A 90 -9.72 10.71 -16.35
CA GLU A 90 -8.85 11.14 -15.24
C GLU A 90 -8.48 9.96 -14.35
N VAL A 91 -9.45 9.12 -14.00
CA VAL A 91 -9.19 7.95 -13.15
C VAL A 91 -8.37 6.89 -13.88
N ARG A 92 -8.56 6.73 -15.19
CA ARG A 92 -7.74 5.86 -16.03
C ARG A 92 -6.29 6.32 -16.08
N ASN A 93 -6.05 7.61 -16.28
CA ASN A 93 -4.69 8.18 -16.25
C ASN A 93 -4.02 7.94 -14.89
N LEU A 94 -4.75 8.13 -13.79
CA LEU A 94 -4.25 7.79 -12.45
C LEU A 94 -3.90 6.31 -12.33
N ALA A 95 -4.77 5.40 -12.78
CA ALA A 95 -4.53 3.96 -12.73
C ALA A 95 -3.30 3.56 -13.55
N GLU A 96 -3.13 4.11 -14.76
CA GLU A 96 -1.96 3.88 -15.61
C GLU A 96 -0.67 4.38 -14.95
N GLY A 97 -0.70 5.59 -14.39
CA GLY A 97 0.42 6.13 -13.62
C GLY A 97 0.76 5.28 -12.40
N TRP A 98 -0.24 4.74 -11.71
CA TRP A 98 -0.04 3.87 -10.56
C TRP A 98 0.62 2.55 -10.97
N VAL A 99 0.14 1.91 -12.04
CA VAL A 99 0.76 0.71 -12.59
C VAL A 99 2.20 0.98 -13.01
N ALA A 100 2.46 2.07 -13.73
CA ALA A 100 3.81 2.44 -14.14
C ALA A 100 4.76 2.65 -12.94
N MET A 101 4.28 3.32 -11.89
CA MET A 101 5.05 3.54 -10.66
C MET A 101 5.35 2.22 -9.94
N LEU A 102 4.37 1.34 -9.76
CA LEU A 102 4.56 0.05 -9.09
C LEU A 102 5.49 -0.87 -9.89
N THR A 103 5.38 -0.88 -11.22
CA THR A 103 6.31 -1.59 -12.10
C THR A 103 7.72 -1.05 -11.94
N GLY A 104 7.90 0.27 -11.96
CA GLY A 104 9.20 0.90 -11.73
C GLY A 104 9.79 0.59 -10.35
N LEU A 105 8.97 0.55 -9.30
CA LEU A 105 9.39 0.15 -7.96
C LEU A 105 9.80 -1.32 -7.89
N ALA A 106 9.05 -2.21 -8.55
CA ALA A 106 9.39 -3.63 -8.62
C ALA A 106 10.70 -3.87 -9.38
N GLU A 107 10.90 -3.19 -10.51
CA GLU A 107 12.14 -3.21 -11.28
C GLU A 107 13.32 -2.65 -10.48
N HIS A 108 13.09 -1.58 -9.72
CA HIS A 108 14.10 -1.01 -8.83
C HIS A 108 14.46 -2.01 -7.74
N ALA A 109 13.47 -2.55 -7.01
CA ALA A 109 13.67 -3.48 -5.91
C ALA A 109 14.32 -4.81 -6.32
N ALA A 110 14.23 -5.19 -7.60
CA ALA A 110 14.91 -6.37 -8.14
C ALA A 110 16.41 -6.16 -8.40
N ARG A 111 16.92 -4.93 -8.31
CA ARG A 111 18.34 -4.64 -8.52
C ARG A 111 19.16 -5.07 -7.30
N PRO A 112 20.36 -5.64 -7.48
CA PRO A 112 21.21 -6.08 -6.35
C PRO A 112 21.56 -4.97 -5.36
N GLU A 113 21.64 -3.73 -5.83
CA GLU A 113 21.91 -2.54 -5.02
C GLU A 113 20.66 -1.91 -4.41
N ALA A 114 19.47 -2.41 -4.74
CA ALA A 114 18.23 -1.88 -4.18
C ALA A 114 17.88 -2.59 -2.87
N GLY A 115 17.54 -1.79 -1.86
CA GLY A 115 17.40 -2.24 -0.48
C GLY A 115 18.57 -1.75 0.37
N GLY A 116 18.82 -2.43 1.48
CA GLY A 116 19.75 -1.98 2.52
C GLY A 116 19.01 -1.31 3.67
N HIS A 117 19.68 -1.23 4.81
CA HIS A 117 19.12 -0.54 5.96
C HIS A 117 19.17 0.97 5.75
N THR A 118 18.21 1.61 6.38
CA THR A 118 18.12 3.04 6.54
C THR A 118 18.37 3.38 8.02
N PRO A 119 18.71 4.63 8.36
CA PRO A 119 18.76 5.07 9.75
C PRO A 119 17.50 4.74 10.56
N SER A 120 16.31 4.72 9.93
CA SER A 120 15.05 4.34 10.58
C SER A 120 14.99 2.90 11.08
N ASP A 121 15.83 2.01 10.57
CA ASP A 121 15.92 0.62 11.04
C ASP A 121 16.69 0.50 12.37
N PHE A 122 17.43 1.56 12.75
CA PHE A 122 18.22 1.62 13.98
C PHE A 122 17.76 2.75 14.92
N PRO A 123 16.51 2.73 15.42
CA PRO A 123 15.91 3.85 16.15
C PRO A 123 16.59 4.22 17.47
N LEU A 124 17.51 3.38 17.96
CA LEU A 124 18.28 3.59 19.18
C LEU A 124 19.62 4.30 18.92
N LEU A 125 19.99 4.53 17.66
CA LEU A 125 21.26 5.11 17.24
C LEU A 125 21.00 6.29 16.30
N GLU A 126 21.74 7.39 16.50
CA GLU A 126 21.77 8.48 15.54
C GLU A 126 22.81 8.16 14.45
N LEU A 127 22.36 7.49 13.39
CA LEU A 127 23.19 7.13 12.25
C LEU A 127 22.83 7.99 11.04
N ALA A 128 23.85 8.50 10.34
CA ALA A 128 23.71 8.97 8.97
C ALA A 128 23.66 7.75 8.02
N GLN A 129 23.06 7.92 6.84
CA GLN A 129 22.97 6.87 5.83
C GLN A 129 24.37 6.31 5.45
N GLU A 130 25.37 7.19 5.34
CA GLU A 130 26.76 6.83 5.03
C GLU A 130 27.38 5.87 6.06
N GLN A 131 27.01 6.01 7.34
CA GLN A 131 27.49 5.14 8.41
C GLN A 131 26.83 3.76 8.36
N VAL A 132 25.55 3.71 7.97
CA VAL A 132 24.84 2.44 7.76
C VAL A 132 25.49 1.67 6.62
N GLU A 133 25.77 2.34 5.51
CA GLU A 133 26.46 1.76 4.34
C GLU A 133 27.87 1.26 4.69
N GLU A 134 28.63 2.00 5.50
CA GLU A 134 29.95 1.56 5.98
C GLU A 134 29.84 0.26 6.80
N PHE A 135 28.87 0.17 7.73
CA PHE A 135 28.67 -1.04 8.53
C PHE A 135 28.23 -2.25 7.69
N GLU A 136 27.37 -2.05 6.69
CA GLU A 136 26.97 -3.11 5.77
C GLU A 136 28.15 -3.61 4.94
N ALA A 137 29.02 -2.71 4.47
CA ALA A 137 30.23 -3.08 3.76
C ALA A 137 31.19 -3.89 4.65
N MET A 138 31.42 -3.45 5.89
CA MET A 138 32.24 -4.18 6.86
C MET A 138 31.68 -5.58 7.17
N ALA A 139 30.36 -5.69 7.36
CA ALA A 139 29.70 -6.98 7.62
C ALA A 139 29.89 -7.96 6.43
N ALA A 140 29.74 -7.46 5.20
CA ALA A 140 29.94 -8.26 4.00
C ALA A 140 31.39 -8.76 3.83
N GLU A 141 32.40 -7.98 4.26
CA GLU A 141 33.80 -8.43 4.26
C GLU A 141 34.06 -9.54 5.28
N ILE A 142 33.47 -9.43 6.48
CA ILE A 142 33.60 -10.44 7.55
C ILE A 142 32.98 -11.77 7.09
N GLU A 143 31.77 -11.76 6.51
CA GLU A 143 31.13 -12.97 6.01
C GLU A 143 31.95 -13.66 4.91
N LYS A 144 32.55 -12.88 3.99
CA LYS A 144 33.45 -13.42 2.96
C LYS A 144 34.69 -14.06 3.56
N GLY A 145 35.30 -13.43 4.56
CA GLY A 145 36.51 -13.95 5.23
C GLY A 145 36.26 -15.21 6.08
N MET A 146 35.04 -15.39 6.61
CA MET A 146 34.64 -16.59 7.36
C MET A 146 34.30 -17.80 6.47
N SER A 147 34.04 -17.58 5.18
CA SER A 147 33.65 -18.64 4.24
C SER A 147 34.84 -19.26 3.46
N THR A 148 36.07 -18.85 3.77
CA THR A 148 37.35 -19.40 3.25
C THR A 148 38.11 -20.17 4.31
#